data_AF-R7ZUT9-F1
#
_entry.id   AF-R7ZUT9-F1
#
_cell.length_a   1.000
_cell.length_b   1.000
_cell.length_c   1.000
_cell.angle_alpha   90.00
_cell.angle_beta   90.00
_cell.angle_gamma   90.00
#
_symmetry.space_group_name_H-M   'P 1'
#
loop_
_entity.id
_entity.type
_entity.pdbx_description
1 polymer ?
#
loop_
_entity_poly.entity_id
_entity_poly.type
_entity_poly.pdbx_seq_one_letter_code
_entity_poly.pdbx_strand_id
1 'polypeptide(L)'
;MLSNYEDWSYPWVDSPFFIFTFTLLAAIFMGFALIPTTLLAVLTGSIWGWQAFPYLVAAYTLASVLGYLLGKTISADLLETLLGQYPKAQKVVAEKQNRMGNLIFFIRISPAIPFAFSNILFALLSTGLQKVIWFGLWGMLPRTTLAFSSGVFAESLYNAIKNRGMDSTMDLLLLFTFLLIGILGIWHFFRSKS
;
A
#
# COMPACT_ATOMS: atom_id res chain seq x y z
N MET A 1 32.92 -6.39 14.73
CA MET A 1 31.88 -6.62 15.76
C MET A 1 30.61 -5.96 15.25
N LEU A 2 29.82 -6.74 14.49
CA LEU A 2 28.56 -6.30 13.89
C LEU A 2 27.57 -6.18 15.05
N SER A 3 27.23 -4.95 15.43
CA SER A 3 26.25 -4.70 16.48
C SER A 3 24.91 -5.31 16.08
N ASN A 4 24.45 -6.25 16.90
CA ASN A 4 23.10 -6.81 16.95
C ASN A 4 22.05 -5.87 16.34
N TYR A 5 21.68 -6.11 15.09
CA TYR A 5 20.30 -5.88 14.67
C TYR A 5 19.54 -6.92 15.50
N GLU A 6 18.98 -6.52 16.64
CA GLU A 6 17.94 -7.33 17.26
C GLU A 6 16.92 -7.55 16.14
N ASP A 7 16.77 -8.80 15.70
CA ASP A 7 15.56 -9.19 14.98
C ASP A 7 14.43 -8.87 15.96
N TRP A 8 13.70 -7.78 15.71
CA TRP A 8 12.45 -7.44 16.40
C TRP A 8 11.43 -8.51 16.01
N SER A 9 11.66 -9.73 16.49
CA SER A 9 10.78 -10.85 16.33
C SER A 9 9.81 -10.80 17.49
N TYR A 10 8.59 -10.34 17.21
CA TYR A 10 7.53 -10.34 18.17
C TYR A 10 6.89 -11.72 18.15
N PRO A 11 7.14 -12.61 19.14
CA PRO A 11 6.69 -14.01 19.03
C PRO A 11 5.16 -14.12 18.98
N TRP A 12 4.47 -13.09 19.47
CA TRP A 12 3.01 -12.98 19.45
C TRP A 12 2.45 -12.49 18.11
N VAL A 13 3.24 -11.90 17.21
CA VAL A 13 2.81 -11.51 15.86
C VAL A 13 2.50 -12.76 15.02
N ASP A 14 3.23 -13.84 15.24
CA ASP A 14 2.96 -15.12 14.58
C ASP A 14 1.84 -15.93 15.26
N SER A 15 1.25 -15.41 16.35
CA SER A 15 0.16 -16.10 17.03
C SER A 15 -1.10 -16.13 16.15
N PRO A 16 -1.82 -17.26 16.07
CA PRO A 16 -3.05 -17.35 15.27
C PRO A 16 -4.09 -16.29 15.65
N PHE A 17 -4.14 -15.93 16.94
CA PHE A 17 -5.03 -14.90 17.44
C PHE A 17 -4.68 -13.52 16.88
N PHE A 18 -3.40 -13.12 16.92
CA PHE A 18 -2.96 -11.86 16.32
C PHE A 18 -3.21 -11.85 14.81
N ILE A 19 -2.80 -12.90 14.10
CA ILE A 19 -2.96 -13.00 12.65
C ILE A 19 -4.42 -12.80 12.26
N PHE A 20 -5.34 -13.52 12.91
CA PHE A 20 -6.76 -13.43 12.64
C PHE A 20 -7.32 -12.05 12.96
N THR A 21 -7.08 -11.53 14.16
CA THR A 21 -7.63 -10.25 14.61
C THR A 21 -7.08 -9.08 13.81
N PHE A 22 -5.76 -9.02 13.61
CA PHE A 22 -5.10 -8.02 12.78
C PHE A 22 -5.64 -8.05 11.35
N THR A 23 -5.62 -9.22 10.70
CA THR A 23 -6.06 -9.35 9.30
C THR A 23 -7.52 -8.91 9.14
N LEU A 24 -8.40 -9.35 10.04
CA LEU A 24 -9.82 -9.02 9.99
C LEU A 24 -10.08 -7.52 10.21
N LEU A 25 -9.50 -6.94 11.26
CA LEU A 25 -9.69 -5.52 11.58
C LEU A 25 -9.07 -4.62 10.50
N ALA A 26 -7.84 -4.91 10.06
CA ALA A 26 -7.19 -4.21 8.98
C ALA A 26 -8.01 -4.29 7.68
N ALA A 27 -8.58 -5.47 7.38
CA ALA A 27 -9.43 -5.64 6.21
C ALA A 27 -10.71 -4.79 6.28
N ILE A 28 -11.36 -4.73 7.44
CA ILE A 28 -12.54 -3.90 7.68
C ILE A 28 -12.17 -2.42 7.53
N PHE A 29 -11.15 -1.94 8.24
CA PHE A 29 -10.74 -0.53 8.18
C PHE A 29 -10.38 -0.07 6.77
N MET A 30 -9.63 -0.88 6.03
CA MET A 30 -9.27 -0.56 4.64
C MET A 30 -10.46 -0.69 3.68
N GLY A 31 -11.26 -1.75 3.85
CA GLY A 31 -12.39 -2.06 2.97
C GLY A 31 -13.49 -0.99 3.02
N PHE A 32 -13.77 -0.48 4.22
CA PHE A 32 -14.73 0.60 4.49
C PHE A 32 -14.13 2.02 4.36
N ALA A 33 -12.90 2.14 3.86
CA ALA A 33 -12.20 3.43 3.71
C ALA A 33 -12.01 4.24 5.01
N LEU A 34 -12.09 3.59 6.17
CA LEU A 34 -11.91 4.23 7.48
C LEU A 34 -10.46 4.67 7.70
N ILE A 35 -9.52 3.83 7.24
CA ILE A 35 -8.08 4.10 7.33
C ILE A 35 -7.47 3.96 5.93
N PRO A 36 -6.71 4.96 5.45
CA PRO A 36 -5.96 4.84 4.21
C PRO A 36 -5.00 3.65 4.26
N THR A 37 -4.99 2.82 3.21
CA THR A 37 -4.15 1.62 3.14
C THR A 37 -2.65 1.91 3.29
N THR A 38 -2.21 3.06 2.79
CA THR A 38 -0.82 3.52 2.91
C THR A 38 -0.43 3.85 4.34
N LEU A 39 -1.31 4.55 5.07
CA LEU A 39 -1.08 4.85 6.48
C LEU A 39 -0.98 3.56 7.29
N LEU A 40 -1.90 2.62 7.05
CA LEU A 40 -1.88 1.33 7.74
C LEU A 40 -0.61 0.53 7.42
N ALA A 41 -0.13 0.57 6.17
CA ALA A 41 1.12 -0.08 5.77
C ALA A 41 2.35 0.52 6.47
N VAL A 42 2.46 1.85 6.53
CA VAL A 42 3.54 2.54 7.25
C VAL A 42 3.53 2.17 8.73
N LEU A 43 2.37 2.27 9.39
CA LEU A 43 2.22 1.97 10.82
C LEU A 43 2.54 0.50 11.12
N THR A 44 2.10 -0.41 10.26
CA THR A 44 2.36 -1.84 10.45
C THR A 44 3.85 -2.13 10.30
N GLY A 45 4.50 -1.52 9.30
CA GLY A 45 5.94 -1.64 9.10
C GLY A 45 6.75 -1.06 10.26
N SER A 46 6.35 0.11 10.80
CA SER A 46 7.07 0.74 11.92
C SER A 46 6.91 -0.01 13.24
N ILE A 47 5.74 -0.62 13.49
CA ILE A 47 5.46 -1.27 14.78
C ILE A 47 5.94 -2.73 14.79
N TRP A 48 5.65 -3.49 13.74
CA TRP A 48 5.84 -4.95 13.74
C TRP A 48 6.90 -5.46 12.78
N GLY A 49 7.47 -4.59 11.95
CA GLY A 49 8.49 -4.98 10.98
C GLY A 49 8.00 -6.03 9.98
N TRP A 50 8.94 -6.60 9.22
CA TRP A 50 8.66 -7.51 8.09
C TRP A 50 7.84 -8.75 8.45
N GLN A 51 7.79 -9.17 9.71
CA GLN A 51 6.95 -10.29 10.16
C GLN A 51 5.47 -10.07 9.86
N ALA A 52 4.98 -8.83 10.01
CA ALA A 52 3.58 -8.52 9.77
C ALA A 52 3.23 -8.30 8.28
N PHE A 53 4.22 -8.26 7.38
CA PHE A 53 4.00 -7.96 5.97
C PHE A 53 3.06 -8.96 5.27
N PRO A 54 3.19 -10.30 5.43
CA PRO A 54 2.27 -11.25 4.82
C PRO A 54 0.84 -11.09 5.32
N TYR A 55 0.65 -10.75 6.60
CA TYR A 55 -0.67 -10.55 7.18
C TYR A 55 -1.32 -9.25 6.67
N LEU A 56 -0.54 -8.20 6.45
CA LEU A 56 -1.02 -6.98 5.79
C LEU A 56 -1.45 -7.26 4.35
N VAL A 57 -0.70 -8.11 3.63
CA VAL A 57 -1.04 -8.54 2.27
C VAL A 57 -2.37 -9.32 2.25
N ALA A 58 -2.54 -10.25 3.20
CA ALA A 58 -3.80 -10.97 3.38
C ALA A 58 -4.94 -9.99 3.71
N ALA A 59 -4.70 -9.02 4.59
CA ALA A 59 -5.68 -8.04 5.04
C ALA A 59 -6.20 -7.16 3.90
N TYR A 60 -5.33 -6.57 3.08
CA TYR A 60 -5.80 -5.75 1.96
C TYR A 60 -6.50 -6.60 0.89
N THR A 61 -6.12 -7.87 0.75
CA THR A 61 -6.73 -8.79 -0.21
C THR A 61 -8.16 -9.09 0.24
N LEU A 62 -8.34 -9.38 1.53
CA LEU A 62 -9.66 -9.53 2.14
C LEU A 62 -10.46 -8.21 2.07
N ALA A 63 -9.83 -7.07 2.30
CA ALA A 63 -10.46 -5.75 2.14
C ALA A 63 -10.97 -5.52 0.71
N SER A 64 -10.24 -6.03 -0.31
CA SER A 64 -10.66 -5.96 -1.71
C SER A 64 -11.91 -6.79 -1.96
N VAL A 65 -12.00 -7.98 -1.33
CA VAL A 65 -13.20 -8.82 -1.37
C VAL A 65 -14.37 -8.10 -0.72
N LEU A 66 -14.20 -7.56 0.49
CA LEU A 66 -15.24 -6.83 1.21
C LEU A 66 -15.75 -5.64 0.39
N GLY A 67 -14.83 -4.78 -0.09
CA GLY A 67 -15.21 -3.62 -0.90
C GLY A 67 -15.89 -3.99 -2.22
N TYR A 68 -15.50 -5.10 -2.85
CA TYR A 68 -16.13 -5.59 -4.07
C TYR A 68 -17.56 -6.13 -3.79
N LEU A 69 -17.75 -6.86 -2.70
CA LEU A 69 -19.07 -7.35 -2.29
C LEU A 69 -20.00 -6.20 -1.93
N LEU A 70 -19.49 -5.18 -1.24
CA LEU A 70 -20.23 -3.94 -0.97
C LEU A 70 -20.57 -3.20 -2.27
N GLY A 71 -19.61 -3.10 -3.20
CA GLY A 71 -19.86 -2.45 -4.49
C GLY A 71 -20.93 -3.16 -5.34
N LYS A 72 -21.15 -4.46 -5.13
CA LYS A 72 -22.20 -5.22 -5.83
C LYS A 72 -23.62 -4.85 -5.40
N THR A 73 -23.80 -4.24 -4.22
CA THR A 73 -25.13 -3.81 -3.77
C THR A 73 -25.49 -2.42 -4.30
N ILE A 74 -24.58 -1.76 -5.03
CA ILE A 74 -24.76 -0.42 -5.57
C ILE A 74 -25.35 -0.49 -6.99
N SER A 75 -26.25 0.45 -7.33
CA SER A 75 -26.92 0.49 -8.65
C SER A 75 -25.96 0.72 -9.81
N ALA A 76 -26.27 0.11 -10.96
CA ALA A 76 -25.55 0.30 -12.22
C ALA A 76 -25.61 1.75 -12.72
N ASP A 77 -26.65 2.52 -12.36
CA ASP A 77 -26.79 3.94 -12.73
C ASP A 77 -25.62 4.79 -12.22
N LEU A 78 -24.99 4.37 -11.11
CA LEU A 78 -23.81 5.05 -10.58
C LEU A 78 -22.62 4.92 -11.53
N LEU A 79 -22.46 3.78 -12.22
CA LEU A 79 -21.37 3.58 -13.17
C LEU A 79 -21.49 4.52 -14.36
N GLU A 80 -22.70 4.67 -14.91
CA GLU A 80 -22.96 5.58 -16.02
C GLU A 80 -22.69 7.02 -15.62
N THR A 81 -23.13 7.41 -14.42
CA THR A 81 -22.86 8.73 -13.86
C THR A 81 -21.36 8.99 -13.67
N LEU A 82 -20.62 8.03 -13.12
CA LEU A 82 -19.18 8.14 -12.90
C LEU A 82 -18.39 8.20 -14.21
N LEU A 83 -18.71 7.36 -15.19
CA LEU A 83 -17.99 7.31 -16.46
C LEU A 83 -18.39 8.44 -17.41
N GLY A 84 -19.64 8.92 -17.33
CA GLY A 84 -20.14 10.02 -18.17
C GLY A 84 -19.39 11.34 -17.97
N GLN A 85 -18.85 11.56 -16.76
CA GLN A 85 -18.01 12.73 -16.47
C GLN A 85 -16.59 12.62 -17.05
N TYR A 86 -16.14 11.40 -17.39
CA TYR A 86 -14.77 11.13 -17.81
C TYR A 86 -14.73 10.27 -19.09
N PRO A 87 -14.95 10.85 -20.28
CA PRO A 87 -15.03 10.10 -21.54
C PRO A 87 -13.73 9.33 -21.87
N LYS A 88 -12.57 9.80 -21.40
CA LYS A 88 -11.31 9.05 -21.52
C LYS A 88 -11.32 7.77 -20.68
N ALA A 89 -11.85 7.82 -19.46
CA ALA A 89 -11.96 6.66 -18.58
C ALA A 89 -12.94 5.63 -19.17
N GLN A 90 -14.07 6.11 -19.71
CA GLN A 90 -15.05 5.25 -20.38
C GLN A 90 -14.44 4.48 -21.56
N LYS A 91 -13.63 5.15 -22.40
CA LYS A 91 -12.91 4.49 -23.50
C LYS A 91 -11.95 3.41 -22.99
N VAL A 92 -11.16 3.70 -21.97
CA VAL A 92 -10.22 2.73 -21.39
C VAL A 92 -10.95 1.51 -20.83
N VAL A 93 -12.08 1.71 -20.14
CA VAL A 93 -12.91 0.62 -19.63
C VAL A 93 -13.45 -0.24 -20.78
N ALA A 94 -13.97 0.38 -21.85
CA ALA A 94 -14.49 -0.32 -23.02
C ALA A 94 -13.39 -1.10 -23.76
N GLU A 95 -12.22 -0.49 -24.00
CA GLU A 95 -11.07 -1.14 -24.64
C GLU A 95 -10.54 -2.33 -23.84
N LYS A 96 -10.58 -2.25 -22.51
CA LYS A 96 -10.13 -3.31 -21.61
C LYS A 96 -11.27 -4.25 -21.19
N GLN A 97 -12.45 -4.17 -21.80
CA GLN A 97 -13.60 -5.00 -21.43
C GLN A 97 -13.27 -6.49 -21.45
N ASN A 98 -12.53 -6.93 -22.46
CA ASN A 98 -12.09 -8.31 -22.64
C ASN A 98 -10.85 -8.69 -21.80
N ARG A 99 -10.23 -7.73 -21.10
CA ARG A 99 -8.99 -7.91 -20.31
C ARG A 99 -9.12 -7.27 -18.93
N MET A 100 -10.21 -7.59 -18.22
CA MET A 100 -10.53 -7.08 -16.89
C MET A 100 -9.40 -7.20 -15.85
N GLY A 101 -8.62 -8.28 -15.90
CA GLY A 101 -7.47 -8.44 -14.99
C GLY A 101 -6.42 -7.34 -15.18
N ASN A 102 -6.10 -7.01 -16.43
CA ASN A 102 -5.14 -5.93 -16.73
C ASN A 102 -5.68 -4.57 -16.28
N LEU A 103 -6.98 -4.33 -16.49
CA LEU A 103 -7.63 -3.10 -16.01
C LEU A 103 -7.49 -2.95 -14.50
N ILE A 104 -7.78 -4.01 -13.73
CA ILE A 104 -7.60 -4.04 -12.28
C ILE A 104 -6.14 -3.72 -11.91
N PHE A 105 -5.19 -4.44 -12.50
CA PHE A 105 -3.77 -4.28 -12.21
C PHE A 105 -3.27 -2.84 -12.44
N PHE A 106 -3.61 -2.24 -13.59
CA PHE A 106 -3.23 -0.87 -13.92
C PHE A 106 -3.89 0.16 -13.00
N ILE A 107 -5.16 -0.04 -12.65
CA ILE A 107 -5.86 0.84 -11.70
C ILE A 107 -5.18 0.79 -10.33
N ARG A 108 -4.73 -0.38 -9.88
CA ARG A 108 -4.04 -0.53 -8.58
C ARG A 108 -2.64 0.05 -8.54
N ILE A 109 -1.91 -0.04 -9.65
CA ILE A 109 -0.60 0.60 -9.78
C ILE A 109 -0.75 2.13 -9.80
N SER A 110 -1.85 2.63 -10.36
CA SER A 110 -2.12 4.07 -10.39
C SER A 110 -2.24 4.62 -8.97
N PRO A 111 -1.45 5.66 -8.61
CA PRO A 111 -1.57 6.30 -7.30
C PRO A 111 -2.83 7.17 -7.19
N ALA A 112 -3.46 7.52 -8.32
CA ALA A 112 -4.55 8.49 -8.39
C ALA A 112 -5.88 7.95 -7.85
N ILE A 113 -6.09 6.63 -7.85
CA ILE A 113 -7.38 6.04 -7.53
C ILE A 113 -7.38 5.50 -6.09
N PRO A 114 -8.25 6.00 -5.20
CA PRO A 114 -8.34 5.50 -3.83
C PRO A 114 -8.73 4.01 -3.79
N PHE A 115 -8.17 3.27 -2.82
CA PHE A 115 -8.34 1.83 -2.69
C PHE A 115 -9.80 1.39 -2.63
N ALA A 116 -10.57 1.93 -1.70
CA ALA A 116 -11.98 1.56 -1.51
C ALA A 116 -12.84 1.92 -2.73
N PHE A 117 -12.59 3.09 -3.34
CA PHE A 117 -13.28 3.51 -4.56
C PHE A 117 -13.03 2.53 -5.70
N SER A 118 -11.78 2.10 -5.93
CA SER A 118 -11.49 1.12 -6.97
C SER A 118 -12.17 -0.24 -6.73
N ASN A 119 -12.38 -0.67 -5.48
CA ASN A 119 -13.12 -1.91 -5.18
C ASN A 119 -14.58 -1.82 -5.65
N ILE A 120 -15.23 -0.69 -5.39
CA ILE A 120 -16.60 -0.41 -5.83
C ILE A 120 -16.64 -0.36 -7.36
N LEU A 121 -15.70 0.37 -7.99
CA LEU A 121 -15.60 0.45 -9.44
C LEU A 121 -15.49 -0.94 -10.08
N PHE A 122 -14.66 -1.83 -9.52
CA PHE A 122 -14.53 -3.18 -10.04
C PHE A 122 -15.82 -4.00 -9.92
N ALA A 123 -16.58 -3.78 -8.84
CA ALA A 123 -17.88 -4.41 -8.66
C ALA A 123 -18.91 -3.93 -9.69
N LEU A 124 -18.98 -2.61 -9.92
CA LEU A 124 -19.84 -2.01 -10.93
C LEU A 124 -19.50 -2.51 -12.34
N LEU A 125 -18.20 -2.70 -12.63
CA LEU A 125 -17.73 -3.26 -13.90
C LEU A 125 -17.89 -4.78 -14.01
N SER A 126 -18.42 -5.45 -12.98
CA SER A 126 -18.61 -6.90 -12.94
C SER A 126 -17.34 -7.68 -13.32
N THR A 127 -16.16 -7.21 -12.89
CA THR A 127 -14.86 -7.75 -13.34
C THR A 127 -14.66 -9.22 -12.97
N GLY A 128 -15.33 -9.68 -11.93
CA GLY A 128 -15.23 -11.02 -11.35
C GLY A 128 -14.28 -11.04 -10.15
N LEU A 129 -14.70 -11.69 -9.07
CA LEU A 129 -14.00 -11.67 -7.78
C LEU A 129 -12.60 -12.26 -7.86
N GLN A 130 -12.42 -13.37 -8.58
CA GLN A 130 -11.10 -14.02 -8.73
C GLN A 130 -10.08 -13.08 -9.38
N LYS A 131 -10.49 -12.28 -10.38
CA LYS A 131 -9.61 -11.31 -11.02
C LYS A 131 -9.25 -10.19 -10.06
N VAL A 132 -10.21 -9.71 -9.28
CA VAL A 132 -9.99 -8.67 -8.24
C VAL A 132 -8.98 -9.15 -7.20
N ILE A 133 -9.07 -10.40 -6.78
CA ILE A 133 -8.12 -10.99 -5.83
C ILE A 133 -6.73 -11.06 -6.45
N TRP A 134 -6.55 -11.78 -7.57
CA TRP A 134 -5.21 -12.03 -8.11
C TRP A 134 -4.54 -10.80 -8.70
N PHE A 135 -5.21 -10.08 -9.60
CA PHE A 135 -4.64 -8.89 -10.21
C PHE A 135 -4.61 -7.71 -9.25
N GLY A 136 -5.56 -7.64 -8.31
CA GLY A 136 -5.55 -6.62 -7.27
C GLY A 136 -4.42 -6.80 -6.28
N LEU A 137 -4.12 -8.05 -5.91
CA LEU A 137 -3.00 -8.38 -5.02
C LEU A 137 -1.68 -7.92 -5.63
N TRP A 138 -1.38 -8.38 -6.85
CA TRP A 138 -0.13 -8.03 -7.51
C TRP A 138 -0.04 -6.56 -7.88
N GLY A 139 -1.17 -5.92 -8.22
CA GLY A 139 -1.19 -4.50 -8.57
C GLY A 139 -0.92 -3.58 -7.39
N MET A 140 -1.29 -3.98 -6.16
CA MET A 140 -1.05 -3.18 -4.96
C MET A 140 0.28 -3.47 -4.27
N LEU A 141 0.81 -4.68 -4.43
CA LEU A 141 2.01 -5.13 -3.75
C LEU A 141 3.19 -4.14 -3.87
N PRO A 142 3.52 -3.57 -5.05
CA PRO A 142 4.60 -2.60 -5.16
C PRO A 142 4.44 -1.38 -4.26
N ARG A 143 3.25 -0.76 -4.26
CA ARG A 143 2.94 0.41 -3.44
C ARG A 143 2.93 0.06 -1.96
N THR A 144 2.33 -1.08 -1.60
CA THR A 144 2.27 -1.55 -0.21
C THR A 144 3.67 -1.82 0.33
N THR A 145 4.55 -2.48 -0.43
CA THR A 145 5.95 -2.73 -0.03
C THR A 145 6.73 -1.44 0.17
N LEU A 146 6.57 -0.44 -0.72
CA LEU A 146 7.23 0.85 -0.56
C LEU A 146 6.78 1.60 0.70
N ALA A 147 5.46 1.68 0.93
CA ALA A 147 4.92 2.33 2.12
C ALA A 147 5.27 1.58 3.42
N PHE A 148 5.28 0.25 3.37
CA PHE A 148 5.64 -0.57 4.52
C PHE A 148 7.12 -0.43 4.88
N SER A 149 8.01 -0.54 3.89
CA SER A 149 9.45 -0.41 4.10
C SER A 149 9.84 0.97 4.61
N SER A 150 9.16 2.04 4.21
CA SER A 150 9.40 3.37 4.79
C SER A 150 9.06 3.41 6.28
N GLY A 151 8.03 2.69 6.72
CA GLY A 151 7.73 2.50 8.15
C GLY A 151 8.84 1.78 8.91
N VAL A 152 9.33 0.67 8.35
CA VAL A 152 10.46 -0.10 8.93
C VAL A 152 11.71 0.77 9.06
N PHE A 153 12.01 1.57 8.02
CA PHE A 153 13.17 2.46 8.02
C PHE A 153 13.00 3.64 8.98
N ALA A 154 11.79 4.19 9.12
CA ALA A 154 11.51 5.28 10.06
C ALA A 154 11.82 4.86 11.50
N GLU A 155 11.39 3.66 11.89
CA GLU A 155 11.68 3.12 13.23
C GLU A 155 13.19 2.86 13.43
N SER A 156 13.84 2.29 12.41
CA SER A 156 15.30 2.07 12.44
C SER A 156 16.07 3.38 12.60
N LEU A 157 15.66 4.43 11.89
CA LEU A 157 16.25 5.76 11.98
C LEU A 157 16.00 6.41 13.35
N TYR A 158 14.77 6.31 13.86
CA TYR A 158 14.41 6.83 15.18
C TYR A 158 15.24 6.17 16.29
N ASN A 159 15.36 4.84 16.27
CA ASN A 159 16.16 4.09 17.23
C ASN A 159 17.66 4.39 17.11
N ALA A 160 18.18 4.58 15.89
CA ALA A 160 19.55 5.02 15.69
C ALA A 160 19.82 6.39 16.32
N ILE A 161 18.92 7.36 16.13
CA ILE A 161 19.03 8.70 16.73
C ILE A 161 18.93 8.63 18.26
N LYS A 162 17.96 7.86 18.79
CA LYS A 162 17.68 7.77 20.22
C LYS A 162 18.74 7.01 21.02
N ASN A 163 19.17 5.84 20.53
CA ASN A 163 20.11 4.97 21.25
C ASN A 163 21.59 5.39 21.08
N ARG A 164 21.94 6.11 19.99
CA ARG A 164 23.29 6.69 19.86
C ARG A 164 23.44 8.08 20.47
N GLY A 165 22.35 8.70 20.93
CA GLY A 165 22.34 10.00 21.56
C GLY A 165 23.28 11.02 20.90
N MET A 166 23.29 11.19 19.56
CA MET A 166 24.09 12.17 18.81
C MET A 166 25.43 12.65 19.45
N ASP A 167 26.23 11.77 20.08
CA ASP A 167 27.43 12.24 20.81
C ASP A 167 28.61 12.49 19.86
N SER A 168 28.54 12.00 18.62
CA SER A 168 29.59 12.15 17.61
C SER A 168 29.10 12.94 16.40
N THR A 169 29.75 14.08 16.15
CA THR A 169 29.60 14.95 14.95
C THR A 169 29.60 14.16 13.63
N MET A 170 30.28 13.01 13.60
CA MET A 170 30.33 12.11 12.44
C MET A 170 28.98 11.50 12.04
N ASP A 171 28.14 11.10 12.99
CA ASP A 171 26.83 10.48 12.67
C ASP A 171 25.87 11.53 12.08
N LEU A 172 25.94 12.75 12.61
CA LEU A 172 25.21 13.92 12.12
C LEU A 172 25.68 14.28 10.70
N LEU A 173 27.00 14.32 10.47
CA LEU A 173 27.59 14.56 9.16
C LEU A 173 27.18 13.49 8.13
N LEU A 174 27.16 12.21 8.51
CA LEU A 174 26.73 11.13 7.63
C LEU A 174 25.25 11.27 7.23
N LEU A 175 24.37 11.58 8.18
CA LEU A 175 22.95 11.80 7.90
C LEU A 175 22.74 13.00 6.96
N PHE A 176 23.41 14.12 7.23
CA PHE A 176 23.38 15.29 6.35
C PHE A 176 23.94 14.98 4.96
N THR A 177 25.01 14.20 4.87
CA THR A 177 25.62 13.81 3.59
C THR A 177 24.67 12.95 2.77
N PHE A 178 24.02 11.94 3.36
CA PHE A 178 23.04 11.13 2.65
C PHE A 178 21.81 11.93 2.20
N LEU A 179 21.33 12.86 3.03
CA LEU A 179 20.26 13.79 2.65
C LEU A 179 20.68 14.67 1.47
N LEU A 180 21.89 15.25 1.51
CA LEU A 180 22.41 16.07 0.44
C LEU A 180 22.58 15.27 -0.86
N ILE A 181 23.14 14.06 -0.81
CA ILE A 181 23.24 13.17 -1.97
C ILE A 181 21.85 12.85 -2.53
N GLY A 182 20.87 12.56 -1.68
CA GLY A 182 19.49 12.33 -2.09
C GLY A 182 18.87 13.53 -2.80
N ILE A 183 19.02 14.73 -2.22
CA ILE A 183 18.52 15.98 -2.80
C ILE A 183 19.22 16.29 -4.13
N LEU A 184 20.55 16.17 -4.19
CA LEU A 184 21.34 16.42 -5.40
C LEU A 184 21.01 15.40 -6.50
N GLY A 185 20.82 14.13 -6.15
CA GLY A 185 20.43 13.08 -7.09
C GLY A 185 19.05 13.32 -7.67
N ILE A 186 18.07 13.66 -6.83
CA ILE A 186 16.72 14.04 -7.28
C ILE A 186 16.80 15.28 -8.18
N TRP A 187 17.52 16.31 -7.74
CA TRP A 187 17.68 17.55 -8.51
C TRP A 187 18.32 17.34 -9.88
N HIS A 188 19.39 16.52 -9.95
CA HIS A 188 20.03 16.14 -11.21
C HIS A 188 19.08 15.35 -12.12
N PHE A 189 18.32 14.41 -11.58
CA PHE A 189 17.34 13.62 -12.33
C PHE A 189 16.26 14.48 -12.98
N PHE A 190 15.73 15.47 -12.25
CA PHE A 190 14.72 16.40 -12.79
C PHE A 190 15.32 17.39 -13.80
N ARG A 191 16.59 17.77 -13.65
CA ARG A 191 17.26 18.70 -14.57
C ARG A 191 17.74 18.04 -15.86
N SER A 192 18.05 16.74 -15.85
CA SER A 192 18.46 15.96 -17.03
C SER A 192 17.31 15.66 -18.02
N LYS A 193 16.06 16.00 -17.67
CA LYS A 193 14.87 15.82 -18.53
C LYS A 193 14.34 17.12 -19.17
N SER A 194 15.07 18.23 -19.02
CA SER A 194 14.87 19.47 -19.79
C SER A 194 15.96 19.64 -20.83
#